data_AF-A0A7S3DU41-F1
#
_entry.id   AF-A0A7S3DU41-F1
#
_cell.length_a   1.000
_cell.length_b   1.000
_cell.length_c   1.000
_cell.angle_alpha   90.00
_cell.angle_beta   90.00
_cell.angle_gamma   90.00
#
_symmetry.space_group_name_H-M   'P 1'
#
loop_
_entity.id
_entity.type
_entity.pdbx_description
1 polymer ?
#
loop_
_entity_poly.entity_id
_entity_poly.type
_entity_poly.pdbx_seq_one_letter_code
_entity_poly.pdbx_strand_id
1 'polypeptide(L)'
;VYDDEDIDVLISNATDLLPEEERQMLLGLNGTGGAHIVEKADIARLILMYQQGGIYSDVDILFNIPLDEVLEHGRTALCLSTFHDFTFQQDLMCSSPHNSLFREALEIASTIRLKSPLERKGGWLKRRPLFELGAPVYNAAISHKVFGGPIALAEPQIRGKQNLELARVALETTNKVILTSKFDGCNGLFSRKPSTGPCPQLNKTEAQLFFGIKQWSHEVEERWTE
;
A
#
# COMPACT_ATOMS: atom_id res chain seq x y z
N VAL A 1 -8.97 9.85 9.35
CA VAL A 1 -7.86 9.01 9.85
C VAL A 1 -8.53 7.79 10.45
N TYR A 2 -8.08 6.59 10.10
CA TYR A 2 -8.60 5.34 10.68
C TYR A 2 -7.65 4.91 11.79
N ASP A 3 -8.19 4.58 12.95
CA ASP A 3 -7.43 3.96 14.05
C ASP A 3 -7.61 2.42 14.08
N ASP A 4 -7.05 1.77 15.11
CA ASP A 4 -7.10 0.32 15.27
C ASP A 4 -8.54 -0.21 15.39
N GLU A 5 -9.44 0.51 16.07
CA GLU A 5 -10.84 0.12 16.25
C GLU A 5 -11.60 0.25 14.93
N ASP A 6 -11.39 1.36 14.20
CA ASP A 6 -11.98 1.56 12.88
C ASP A 6 -11.55 0.44 11.91
N ILE A 7 -10.27 0.05 11.95
CA ILE A 7 -9.73 -1.04 11.13
C ILE A 7 -10.38 -2.38 11.48
N ASP A 8 -10.56 -2.68 12.77
CA ASP A 8 -11.19 -3.93 13.19
C ASP A 8 -12.66 -4.00 12.79
N VAL A 9 -13.40 -2.89 12.91
CA VAL A 9 -14.79 -2.78 12.43
C VAL A 9 -14.85 -2.96 10.91
N LEU A 10 -13.94 -2.33 10.18
CA LEU A 10 -13.86 -2.47 8.72
C LEU A 10 -13.63 -3.93 8.31
N ILE A 11 -12.66 -4.60 8.92
CA ILE A 11 -12.36 -6.01 8.66
C ILE A 11 -13.56 -6.89 9.00
N SER A 12 -14.19 -6.68 10.16
CA SER A 12 -15.37 -7.44 10.60
C SER A 12 -16.52 -7.35 9.60
N ASN A 13 -16.76 -6.16 9.04
CA ASN A 13 -17.84 -5.90 8.09
C ASN A 13 -17.52 -6.28 6.64
N ALA A 14 -16.29 -6.70 6.32
CA ALA A 14 -15.86 -7.06 4.97
C ALA A 14 -16.35 -8.45 4.53
N THR A 15 -17.64 -8.75 4.73
CA THR A 15 -18.23 -10.08 4.55
C THR A 15 -18.17 -10.60 3.13
N ASP A 16 -18.22 -9.69 2.15
CA ASP A 16 -18.24 -9.99 0.72
C ASP A 16 -16.84 -10.02 0.08
N LEU A 17 -15.80 -9.65 0.85
CA LEU A 17 -14.43 -9.48 0.36
C LEU A 17 -13.46 -10.47 0.99
N LEU A 18 -13.70 -10.84 2.24
CA LEU A 18 -12.86 -11.77 2.98
C LEU A 18 -13.71 -12.98 3.40
N PRO A 19 -13.18 -14.20 3.45
CA PRO A 19 -13.83 -15.33 4.11
C PRO A 19 -13.99 -15.10 5.63
N GLU A 20 -15.01 -15.71 6.24
CA GLU A 20 -15.25 -15.61 7.69
C GLU A 20 -14.04 -16.08 8.51
N GLU A 21 -13.45 -17.22 8.15
CA GLU A 21 -12.25 -17.75 8.81
C GLU A 21 -11.10 -16.74 8.82
N GLU A 22 -10.92 -16.02 7.71
CA GLU A 22 -9.88 -15.01 7.60
C GLU A 22 -10.15 -13.79 8.47
N ARG A 23 -11.40 -13.29 8.49
CA ARG A 23 -11.78 -12.18 9.39
C ARG A 23 -11.54 -12.55 10.84
N GLN A 24 -12.01 -13.72 11.27
CA GLN A 24 -11.84 -14.21 12.65
C GLN A 24 -10.36 -14.34 13.02
N MET A 25 -9.52 -14.78 12.08
CA MET A 25 -8.08 -14.87 12.25
C MET A 25 -7.40 -13.50 12.33
N LEU A 26 -7.74 -12.55 11.47
CA LEU A 26 -7.20 -11.19 11.50
C LEU A 26 -7.57 -10.49 12.82
N LEU A 27 -8.80 -10.68 13.29
CA LEU A 27 -9.32 -10.08 14.51
C LEU A 27 -8.95 -10.85 15.79
N GLY A 28 -8.40 -12.06 15.68
CA GLY A 28 -8.00 -12.90 16.81
C GLY A 28 -9.15 -13.57 17.56
N LEU A 29 -10.35 -13.54 16.99
CA LEU A 29 -11.59 -14.06 17.58
C LEU A 29 -11.65 -15.60 17.62
N ASN A 30 -10.82 -16.28 16.83
CA ASN A 30 -10.68 -17.74 16.84
C ASN A 30 -9.54 -18.26 17.75
N GLY A 31 -9.10 -17.45 18.73
CA GLY A 31 -8.01 -17.81 19.64
C GLY A 31 -6.61 -17.76 19.02
N THR A 32 -6.46 -17.15 17.83
CA THR A 32 -5.16 -17.03 17.16
C THR A 32 -4.30 -15.88 17.70
N GLY A 33 -4.84 -14.97 18.52
CA GLY A 33 -4.15 -13.78 19.00
C GLY A 33 -4.22 -12.58 18.04
N GLY A 34 -4.87 -12.74 16.88
CA GLY A 34 -5.05 -11.68 15.89
C GLY A 34 -3.86 -11.53 14.95
N ALA A 35 -4.03 -10.71 13.94
CA ALA A 35 -2.96 -10.26 13.06
C ALA A 35 -2.34 -8.95 13.56
N HIS A 36 -1.07 -8.77 13.23
CA HIS A 36 -0.33 -7.55 13.53
C HIS A 36 -0.99 -6.33 12.87
N ILE A 37 -0.95 -5.17 13.53
CA ILE A 37 -1.63 -3.96 13.02
C ILE A 37 -1.17 -3.55 11.62
N VAL A 38 0.11 -3.75 11.29
CA VAL A 38 0.63 -3.56 9.91
C VAL A 38 -0.12 -4.44 8.91
N GLU A 39 -0.31 -5.73 9.20
CA GLU A 39 -1.02 -6.66 8.31
C GLU A 39 -2.51 -6.28 8.20
N LYS A 40 -3.13 -5.88 9.33
CA LYS A 40 -4.50 -5.38 9.33
C LYS A 40 -4.64 -4.10 8.49
N ALA A 41 -3.72 -3.15 8.62
CA ALA A 41 -3.70 -1.90 7.85
C ALA A 41 -3.48 -2.14 6.35
N ASP A 42 -2.59 -3.06 5.99
CA ASP A 42 -2.37 -3.50 4.60
C ASP A 42 -3.67 -4.03 3.96
N ILE A 43 -4.52 -4.73 4.73
CA ILE A 43 -5.82 -5.22 4.25
C ILE A 43 -6.92 -4.17 4.30
N ALA A 44 -6.97 -3.38 5.37
CA ALA A 44 -7.92 -2.28 5.52
C ALA A 44 -7.83 -1.31 4.33
N ARG A 45 -6.61 -0.91 3.93
CA ARG A 45 -6.45 0.00 2.80
C ARG A 45 -6.97 -0.59 1.48
N LEU A 46 -6.79 -1.89 1.24
CA LEU A 46 -7.32 -2.54 0.03
C LEU A 46 -8.85 -2.62 0.05
N ILE A 47 -9.45 -2.91 1.21
CA ILE A 47 -10.91 -2.89 1.40
C ILE A 47 -11.46 -1.49 1.12
N LEU A 48 -10.87 -0.45 1.72
CA LEU A 48 -11.29 0.95 1.53
C LEU A 48 -11.18 1.36 0.06
N MET A 49 -10.04 1.06 -0.59
CA MET A 49 -9.85 1.38 -2.00
C MET A 49 -10.84 0.63 -2.90
N TYR A 50 -11.21 -0.62 -2.59
CA TYR A 50 -12.22 -1.34 -3.35
C TYR A 50 -13.64 -0.82 -3.11
N GLN A 51 -14.03 -0.55 -1.87
CA GLN A 51 -15.41 -0.17 -1.55
C GLN A 51 -15.70 1.30 -1.83
N GLN A 52 -14.77 2.18 -1.46
CA GLN A 52 -14.97 3.63 -1.47
C GLN A 52 -14.20 4.30 -2.61
N GLY A 53 -13.05 3.76 -2.99
CA GLY A 53 -12.11 4.44 -3.88
C GLY A 53 -11.56 5.71 -3.23
N GLY A 54 -11.34 6.75 -4.01
CA GLY A 54 -10.78 8.02 -3.55
C GLY A 54 -9.25 7.98 -3.51
N ILE A 55 -8.66 8.54 -2.46
CA ILE A 55 -7.21 8.60 -2.24
C ILE A 55 -6.92 7.99 -0.86
N TYR A 56 -6.06 6.98 -0.84
CA TYR A 56 -5.43 6.48 0.37
C TYR A 56 -4.01 7.03 0.47
N SER A 57 -3.59 7.34 1.70
CA SER A 57 -2.23 7.73 2.01
C SER A 57 -1.86 7.28 3.41
N ASP A 58 -0.64 6.81 3.59
CA ASP A 58 -0.03 6.73 4.92
C ASP A 58 0.12 8.14 5.49
N VAL A 59 0.08 8.25 6.82
CA VAL A 59 -0.02 9.53 7.54
C VAL A 59 1.24 10.39 7.40
N ASP A 60 2.36 9.75 7.05
CA ASP A 60 3.68 10.36 6.90
C ASP A 60 4.04 10.70 5.45
N ILE A 61 3.10 10.55 4.52
CA ILE A 61 3.24 11.07 3.16
C ILE A 61 2.99 12.58 3.15
N LEU A 62 3.90 13.31 2.54
CA LEU A 62 3.84 14.76 2.43
C LEU A 62 3.22 15.17 1.09
N PHE A 63 2.32 16.15 1.17
CA PHE A 63 1.61 16.74 0.04
C PHE A 63 1.94 18.22 -0.06
N ASN A 64 2.33 18.70 -1.23
CA ASN A 64 2.53 20.14 -1.47
C ASN A 64 2.01 20.60 -2.84
N ILE A 65 1.26 19.76 -3.53
CA ILE A 65 0.56 20.09 -4.78
C ILE A 65 -0.95 19.95 -4.53
N PRO A 66 -1.78 20.93 -4.95
CA PRO A 66 -3.23 20.77 -4.99
C PRO A 66 -3.65 19.56 -5.83
N LEU A 67 -4.69 18.86 -5.39
CA LEU A 67 -5.14 17.62 -6.06
C LEU A 67 -5.68 17.88 -7.47
N ASP A 68 -6.31 19.02 -7.70
CA ASP A 68 -6.87 19.45 -8.99
C ASP A 68 -5.80 19.85 -10.03
N GLU A 69 -4.56 20.10 -9.60
CA GLU A 69 -3.42 20.25 -10.50
C GLU A 69 -2.90 18.90 -11.02
N VAL A 70 -3.18 17.82 -10.30
CA VAL A 70 -2.65 16.47 -10.57
C VAL A 70 -3.70 15.55 -11.18
N LEU A 71 -4.90 15.53 -10.61
CA LEU A 71 -6.01 14.66 -10.98
C LEU A 71 -6.93 15.36 -11.96
N GLU A 72 -7.20 14.71 -13.09
CA GLU A 72 -8.14 15.25 -14.07
C GLU A 72 -9.54 14.73 -13.79
N HIS A 73 -10.41 15.62 -13.32
CA HIS A 73 -11.80 15.32 -12.98
C HIS A 73 -12.53 14.60 -14.13
N GLY A 74 -13.14 13.46 -13.82
CA GLY A 74 -13.88 12.65 -14.79
C GLY A 74 -13.02 11.87 -15.79
N ARG A 75 -11.68 11.95 -15.69
CA ARG A 75 -10.75 11.20 -16.56
C ARG A 75 -9.87 10.24 -15.79
N THR A 76 -9.23 10.69 -14.70
CA THR A 76 -8.31 9.84 -13.94
C THR A 76 -9.09 8.78 -13.15
N ALA A 77 -8.84 7.51 -13.45
CA ALA A 77 -9.52 6.36 -12.85
C ALA A 77 -8.65 5.57 -11.86
N LEU A 78 -7.33 5.69 -11.96
CA LEU A 78 -6.35 4.97 -11.15
C LEU A 78 -5.04 5.75 -11.06
N CYS A 79 -4.41 5.72 -9.90
CA CYS A 79 -3.04 6.19 -9.70
C CYS A 79 -2.12 5.02 -9.37
N LEU A 80 -1.03 4.88 -10.12
CA LEU A 80 0.00 3.87 -9.92
C LEU A 80 1.38 4.54 -9.83
N SER A 81 1.68 5.16 -8.68
CA SER A 81 3.02 5.68 -8.43
C SER A 81 4.02 4.57 -8.13
N THR A 82 5.31 4.80 -8.41
CA THR A 82 6.37 3.83 -8.17
C THR A 82 7.29 4.28 -7.05
N PHE A 83 7.70 3.37 -6.17
CA PHE A 83 8.75 3.61 -5.19
C PHE A 83 10.10 3.43 -5.87
N HIS A 84 10.72 4.56 -6.20
CA HIS A 84 11.86 4.61 -7.11
C HIS A 84 11.59 3.80 -8.40
N ASP A 85 12.44 2.82 -8.69
CA ASP A 85 12.36 1.91 -9.84
C ASP A 85 12.30 0.46 -9.36
N PHE A 86 11.70 0.22 -8.18
CA PHE A 86 11.65 -1.11 -7.56
C PHE A 86 10.26 -1.73 -7.55
N THR A 87 9.24 -0.96 -7.15
CA THR A 87 7.86 -1.43 -7.04
C THR A 87 6.86 -0.30 -7.26
N PHE A 88 5.59 -0.62 -7.43
CA PHE A 88 4.48 0.30 -7.22
C PHE A 88 4.24 0.54 -5.73
N GLN A 89 3.91 1.77 -5.38
CA GLN A 89 3.63 2.25 -4.03
C GLN A 89 2.26 1.80 -3.54
N GLN A 90 2.19 1.37 -2.29
CA GLN A 90 0.94 1.04 -1.59
C GLN A 90 0.64 2.00 -0.43
N ASP A 91 1.62 2.83 -0.07
CA ASP A 91 1.55 3.92 0.91
C ASP A 91 0.84 5.15 0.34
N LEU A 92 0.62 5.19 -0.98
CA LEU A 92 -0.17 6.20 -1.68
C LEU A 92 -0.92 5.54 -2.84
N MET A 93 -2.25 5.55 -2.79
CA MET A 93 -3.09 4.96 -3.83
C MET A 93 -4.24 5.91 -4.18
N CYS A 94 -4.67 5.90 -5.43
CA CYS A 94 -5.93 6.55 -5.81
C CYS A 94 -6.68 5.70 -6.82
N SER A 95 -8.00 5.63 -6.71
CA SER A 95 -8.81 4.97 -7.73
C SER A 95 -10.30 5.31 -7.59
N SER A 96 -11.07 5.04 -8.64
CA SER A 96 -12.52 4.92 -8.52
C SER A 96 -12.91 3.68 -7.70
N PRO A 97 -14.06 3.70 -6.99
CA PRO A 97 -14.55 2.53 -6.26
C PRO A 97 -14.76 1.34 -7.20
N HIS A 98 -14.74 0.14 -6.61
CA HIS A 98 -14.93 -1.17 -7.25
C HIS A 98 -13.92 -1.53 -8.33
N ASN A 99 -12.75 -0.89 -8.34
CA ASN A 99 -11.67 -1.30 -9.22
C ASN A 99 -11.21 -2.72 -8.90
N SER A 100 -11.32 -3.62 -9.88
CA SER A 100 -11.02 -5.05 -9.74
C SER A 100 -9.58 -5.36 -9.32
N LEU A 101 -8.66 -4.40 -9.46
CA LEU A 101 -7.29 -4.48 -8.97
C LEU A 101 -7.21 -4.72 -7.46
N PHE A 102 -7.98 -3.96 -6.67
CA PHE A 102 -7.93 -4.10 -5.21
C PHE A 102 -8.59 -5.39 -4.75
N ARG A 103 -9.65 -5.83 -5.44
CA ARG A 103 -10.27 -7.13 -5.20
C ARG A 103 -9.29 -8.27 -5.48
N GLU A 104 -8.56 -8.21 -6.58
CA GLU A 104 -7.55 -9.23 -6.88
C GLU A 104 -6.43 -9.23 -5.85
N ALA A 105 -5.95 -8.06 -5.42
CA ALA A 105 -4.97 -7.96 -4.34
C ALA A 105 -5.50 -8.62 -3.04
N LEU A 106 -6.75 -8.38 -2.68
CA LEU A 106 -7.39 -9.04 -1.53
C LEU A 106 -7.44 -10.57 -1.70
N GLU A 107 -7.82 -11.07 -2.88
CA GLU A 107 -7.91 -12.51 -3.17
C GLU A 107 -6.54 -13.21 -3.11
N ILE A 108 -5.49 -12.57 -3.64
CA ILE A 108 -4.11 -13.06 -3.55
C ILE A 108 -3.67 -13.10 -2.07
N ALA A 109 -3.90 -12.01 -1.33
CA ALA A 109 -3.53 -11.92 0.08
C ALA A 109 -4.24 -12.98 0.93
N SER A 110 -5.54 -13.18 0.69
CA SER A 110 -6.38 -14.20 1.35
C SER A 110 -5.83 -15.61 1.09
N THR A 111 -5.48 -15.90 -0.17
CA THR A 111 -4.91 -17.18 -0.57
C THR A 111 -3.60 -17.49 0.15
N ILE A 112 -2.72 -16.49 0.30
CA ILE A 112 -1.44 -16.66 1.00
C ILE A 112 -1.70 -16.88 2.50
N ARG A 113 -2.52 -16.04 3.13
CA ARG A 113 -2.81 -16.11 4.57
C ARG A 113 -3.43 -17.44 5.00
N LEU A 114 -4.41 -17.94 4.23
CA LEU A 114 -5.10 -19.18 4.56
C LEU A 114 -4.25 -20.43 4.29
N LYS A 115 -3.24 -20.35 3.40
CA LYS A 115 -2.31 -21.46 3.15
C LYS A 115 -1.20 -21.57 4.20
N SER A 116 -0.71 -20.45 4.74
CA SER A 116 0.39 -20.42 5.72
C SER A 116 0.07 -19.65 7.02
N PRO A 117 -0.96 -20.04 7.81
CA PRO A 117 -1.32 -19.28 9.01
C PRO A 117 -0.22 -19.24 10.09
N LEU A 118 0.60 -20.29 10.19
CA LEU A 118 1.59 -20.50 11.25
C LEU A 118 2.89 -19.70 11.07
N GLU A 119 3.26 -19.33 9.84
CA GLU A 119 4.50 -18.61 9.55
C GLU A 119 4.42 -17.12 9.94
N ARG A 120 3.21 -16.60 10.18
CA ARG A 120 2.94 -15.18 10.47
C ARG A 120 3.24 -14.74 11.90
N LYS A 121 3.30 -15.66 12.86
CA LYS A 121 3.55 -15.36 14.29
C LYS A 121 5.01 -15.04 14.62
N GLY A 122 5.88 -14.96 13.62
CA GLY A 122 7.30 -14.62 13.81
C GLY A 122 7.58 -13.16 14.16
N GLY A 123 6.57 -12.28 14.06
CA GLY A 123 6.70 -10.84 14.26
C GLY A 123 7.54 -10.14 13.19
N TRP A 124 7.52 -8.80 13.21
CA TRP A 124 8.32 -7.95 12.32
C TRP A 124 9.84 -8.23 12.45
N LEU A 125 10.31 -8.65 13.63
CA LEU A 125 11.71 -8.97 13.94
C LEU A 125 12.30 -10.12 13.11
N LYS A 126 11.49 -11.06 12.60
CA LYS A 126 11.97 -12.13 11.68
C LYS A 126 11.99 -11.69 10.21
N ARG A 127 11.65 -10.43 9.91
CA ARG A 127 11.86 -9.68 8.64
C ARG A 127 11.35 -10.30 7.32
N ARG A 128 10.68 -11.46 7.33
CA ARG A 128 10.28 -12.13 6.07
C ARG A 128 8.77 -12.30 5.86
N PRO A 129 7.96 -12.84 6.80
CA PRO A 129 6.58 -13.20 6.47
C PRO A 129 5.61 -12.00 6.33
N LEU A 130 5.81 -10.95 7.13
CA LEU A 130 4.91 -9.78 7.16
C LEU A 130 4.97 -8.93 5.88
N PHE A 131 6.16 -8.81 5.26
CA PHE A 131 6.34 -8.01 4.06
C PHE A 131 5.77 -8.68 2.80
N GLU A 132 5.52 -9.99 2.84
CA GLU A 132 5.00 -10.74 1.69
C GLU A 132 3.53 -10.42 1.39
N LEU A 133 2.76 -9.90 2.35
CA LEU A 133 1.33 -9.64 2.22
C LEU A 133 0.97 -8.20 1.82
N GLY A 134 1.93 -7.27 1.89
CA GLY A 134 1.77 -5.87 1.49
C GLY A 134 2.16 -5.64 0.03
N ALA A 135 3.26 -4.90 -0.16
CA ALA A 135 3.69 -4.44 -1.48
C ALA A 135 3.81 -5.57 -2.54
N PRO A 136 4.32 -6.78 -2.24
CA PRO A 136 4.40 -7.86 -3.22
C PRO A 136 3.03 -8.28 -3.76
N VAL A 137 2.00 -8.38 -2.91
CA VAL A 137 0.64 -8.72 -3.34
C VAL A 137 0.05 -7.64 -4.23
N TYR A 138 0.19 -6.38 -3.82
CA TYR A 138 -0.30 -5.25 -4.60
C TYR A 138 0.36 -5.19 -6.00
N ASN A 139 1.67 -5.40 -6.05
CA ASN A 139 2.44 -5.42 -7.30
C ASN A 139 2.08 -6.62 -8.19
N ALA A 140 1.77 -7.78 -7.60
CA ALA A 140 1.28 -8.94 -8.34
C ALA A 140 -0.08 -8.66 -8.98
N ALA A 141 -1.02 -8.06 -8.23
CA ALA A 141 -2.33 -7.67 -8.75
C ALA A 141 -2.23 -6.62 -9.87
N ILE A 142 -1.36 -5.60 -9.72
CA ILE A 142 -1.09 -4.63 -10.80
C ILE A 142 -0.59 -5.33 -12.05
N SER A 143 0.42 -6.19 -11.90
CA SER A 143 1.02 -6.92 -13.03
C SER A 143 -0.06 -7.65 -13.83
N HIS A 144 -0.94 -8.39 -13.15
CA HIS A 144 -1.98 -9.13 -13.83
C HIS A 144 -3.12 -8.24 -14.37
N LYS A 145 -3.71 -7.35 -13.56
CA LYS A 145 -4.87 -6.54 -13.98
C LYS A 145 -4.55 -5.43 -14.97
N VAL A 146 -3.38 -4.82 -14.87
CA VAL A 146 -3.02 -3.64 -15.67
C VAL A 146 -2.17 -4.05 -16.87
N PHE A 147 -1.26 -4.99 -16.68
CA PHE A 147 -0.30 -5.38 -17.72
C PHE A 147 -0.58 -6.76 -18.33
N GLY A 148 -1.61 -7.47 -17.87
CA GLY A 148 -2.03 -8.75 -18.43
C GLY A 148 -1.08 -9.91 -18.13
N GLY A 149 -0.13 -9.74 -17.22
CA GLY A 149 0.88 -10.77 -16.92
C GLY A 149 1.96 -10.28 -15.96
N PRO A 150 2.80 -11.19 -15.45
CA PRO A 150 3.84 -10.83 -14.48
C PRO A 150 4.81 -9.81 -15.08
N ILE A 151 4.91 -8.65 -14.45
CA ILE A 151 6.06 -7.77 -14.65
C ILE A 151 7.19 -8.42 -13.85
N ALA A 152 8.32 -8.73 -14.49
CA ALA A 152 9.48 -9.26 -13.79
C ALA A 152 10.09 -8.17 -12.89
N LEU A 153 9.52 -8.00 -11.71
CA LEU A 153 10.00 -7.09 -10.66
C LEU A 153 11.15 -7.69 -9.83
N ALA A 154 11.65 -8.87 -10.24
CA ALA A 154 12.57 -9.66 -9.44
C ALA A 154 14.02 -9.15 -9.51
N GLU A 155 14.54 -8.92 -8.31
CA GLU A 155 15.89 -8.51 -7.88
C GLU A 155 16.33 -7.07 -8.23
N PRO A 156 16.99 -6.33 -7.29
CA PRO A 156 17.45 -4.95 -7.48
C PRO A 156 18.49 -4.75 -8.60
N GLN A 157 18.84 -5.83 -9.30
CA GLN A 157 19.76 -5.80 -10.41
C GLN A 157 19.05 -5.24 -11.64
N ILE A 158 19.76 -4.39 -12.37
CA ILE A 158 19.49 -3.69 -13.64
C ILE A 158 18.15 -3.99 -14.36
N ARG A 159 17.73 -5.25 -14.50
CA ARG A 159 16.48 -5.67 -15.15
C ARG A 159 15.21 -5.17 -14.46
N GLY A 160 15.14 -5.18 -13.12
CA GLY A 160 13.94 -4.70 -12.39
C GLY A 160 13.63 -3.22 -12.68
N LYS A 161 14.69 -2.40 -12.75
CA LYS A 161 14.57 -0.96 -13.08
C LYS A 161 14.08 -0.73 -14.50
N GLN A 162 14.59 -1.49 -15.47
CA GLN A 162 14.17 -1.38 -16.87
C GLN A 162 12.70 -1.74 -17.05
N ASN A 163 12.21 -2.78 -16.37
CA ASN A 163 10.83 -3.21 -16.49
C ASN A 163 9.83 -2.19 -15.91
N LEU A 164 10.16 -1.52 -14.80
CA LEU A 164 9.30 -0.48 -14.26
C LEU A 164 9.33 0.81 -15.07
N GLU A 165 10.47 1.15 -15.67
CA GLU A 165 10.52 2.27 -16.62
C GLU A 165 9.62 2.00 -17.83
N LEU A 166 9.71 0.80 -18.42
CA LEU A 166 8.82 0.39 -19.52
C LEU A 166 7.35 0.40 -19.09
N ALA A 167 7.05 -0.05 -17.87
CA ALA A 167 5.69 0.01 -17.32
C ALA A 167 5.20 1.46 -17.21
N ARG A 168 6.01 2.40 -16.70
CA ARG A 168 5.64 3.82 -16.63
C ARG A 168 5.41 4.42 -18.01
N VAL A 169 6.32 4.19 -18.96
CA VAL A 169 6.15 4.66 -20.34
C VAL A 169 4.86 4.11 -20.94
N ALA A 170 4.53 2.83 -20.71
CA ALA A 170 3.26 2.27 -21.16
C ALA A 170 2.06 2.96 -20.50
N LEU A 171 2.11 3.25 -19.20
CA LEU A 171 1.04 3.97 -18.49
C LEU A 171 0.86 5.41 -18.98
N GLU A 172 1.92 6.09 -19.40
CA GLU A 172 1.83 7.44 -19.98
C GLU A 172 0.98 7.46 -21.27
N THR A 173 0.94 6.34 -22.00
CA THR A 173 0.10 6.22 -23.22
C THR A 173 -1.39 6.12 -22.93
N THR A 174 -1.81 5.95 -21.67
CA THR A 174 -3.22 5.84 -21.27
C THR A 174 -3.97 7.18 -21.30
N ASN A 175 -3.33 8.25 -21.77
CA ASN A 175 -3.92 9.59 -21.87
C ASN A 175 -4.51 10.06 -20.52
N LYS A 176 -3.74 9.89 -19.43
CA LYS A 176 -4.10 10.25 -18.04
C LYS A 176 -5.29 9.50 -17.42
N VAL A 177 -5.78 8.43 -18.06
CA VAL A 177 -6.74 7.52 -17.42
C VAL A 177 -6.09 6.80 -16.24
N ILE A 178 -4.84 6.34 -16.43
CA ILE A 178 -3.99 5.88 -15.33
C ILE A 178 -2.88 6.92 -15.14
N LEU A 179 -2.86 7.53 -13.96
CA LEU A 179 -1.82 8.48 -13.60
C LEU A 179 -0.66 7.73 -12.94
N THR A 180 0.56 8.05 -13.36
CA THR A 180 1.77 7.46 -12.77
C THR A 180 2.82 8.54 -12.51
N SER A 181 3.65 8.31 -11.50
CA SER A 181 4.78 9.15 -11.16
C SER A 181 5.82 8.33 -10.43
N LYS A 182 7.09 8.66 -10.60
CA LYS A 182 8.17 8.11 -9.77
C LYS A 182 8.27 8.87 -8.45
N PHE A 183 8.19 8.15 -7.34
CA PHE A 183 8.59 8.66 -6.04
C PHE A 183 10.11 8.53 -5.86
N ASP A 184 10.78 9.63 -5.57
CA ASP A 184 12.24 9.69 -5.38
C ASP A 184 12.66 10.22 -4.01
N GLY A 185 11.71 10.34 -3.08
CA GLY A 185 11.88 10.91 -1.74
C GLY A 185 11.28 12.30 -1.59
N CYS A 186 11.32 13.14 -2.64
CA CYS A 186 10.75 14.50 -2.61
C CYS A 186 9.81 14.82 -3.77
N ASN A 187 9.97 14.14 -4.89
CA ASN A 187 9.01 14.16 -5.97
C ASN A 187 8.19 12.89 -5.87
N GLY A 188 6.89 13.03 -6.05
CA GLY A 188 5.93 11.94 -6.07
C GLY A 188 4.69 12.36 -6.83
N LEU A 189 3.58 11.68 -6.60
CA LEU A 189 2.35 12.00 -7.31
C LEU A 189 1.81 13.38 -6.91
N PHE A 190 1.77 13.63 -5.61
CA PHE A 190 1.23 14.86 -5.01
C PHE A 190 2.30 15.71 -4.29
N SER A 191 3.57 15.44 -4.60
CA SER A 191 4.70 16.18 -4.06
C SER A 191 5.71 16.58 -5.14
N ARG A 192 6.27 17.78 -4.99
CA ARG A 192 7.42 18.28 -5.76
C ARG A 192 8.50 18.75 -4.81
N LYS A 193 9.76 18.54 -5.20
CA LYS A 193 10.88 19.20 -4.55
C LYS A 193 10.75 20.73 -4.65
N PRO A 194 11.29 21.49 -3.68
CA PRO A 194 11.41 22.93 -3.79
C PRO A 194 12.12 23.35 -5.09
N SER A 195 11.71 24.48 -5.67
CA SER A 195 12.34 25.05 -6.88
C SER A 195 13.80 25.43 -6.67
N THR A 196 14.18 25.71 -5.42
CA THR A 196 15.54 26.03 -5.01
C THR A 196 15.98 25.17 -3.83
N GLY A 197 17.16 24.56 -3.93
CA GLY A 197 17.76 23.76 -2.87
C GLY A 197 17.67 22.24 -3.07
N PRO A 198 18.40 21.45 -2.27
CA PRO A 198 18.32 19.99 -2.31
C PRO A 198 16.96 19.52 -1.80
N CYS A 199 16.57 18.31 -2.22
CA CYS A 199 15.46 17.57 -1.59
C CYS A 199 15.75 17.46 -0.08
N PRO A 200 14.95 18.08 0.79
CA PRO A 200 15.14 17.91 2.23
C PRO A 200 14.90 16.44 2.53
N GLN A 201 15.96 15.73 2.91
CA GLN A 201 15.84 14.40 3.47
C GLN A 201 15.18 14.58 4.84
N LEU A 202 13.84 14.60 4.87
CA LEU A 202 13.11 14.61 6.11
C LEU A 202 13.33 13.26 6.78
N ASN A 203 14.11 13.24 7.85
CA ASN A 203 14.22 12.07 8.68
C ASN A 203 12.81 11.78 9.24
N LYS A 204 12.29 10.59 8.97
CA LYS A 204 10.96 10.17 9.44
C LYS A 204 10.77 10.43 10.94
N THR A 205 11.81 10.21 11.74
CA THR A 205 11.81 10.50 13.18
C THR A 205 11.65 11.98 13.47
N GLU A 206 12.39 12.84 12.77
CA GLU A 206 12.31 14.29 12.95
C GLU A 206 10.95 14.83 12.51
N ALA A 207 10.41 14.32 11.40
CA ALA A 207 9.07 14.68 10.93
C ALA A 207 8.00 14.26 11.94
N GLN A 208 8.05 13.01 12.42
CA GLN A 208 7.13 12.51 13.44
C GLN A 208 7.21 13.35 14.72
N LEU A 209 8.41 13.65 15.21
CA LEU A 209 8.62 14.52 16.37
C LEU A 209 8.06 15.93 16.13
N PHE A 210 8.28 16.51 14.96
CA PHE A 210 7.78 17.84 14.60
C PHE A 210 6.24 17.91 14.64
N PHE A 211 5.56 16.86 14.19
CA PHE A 211 4.10 16.76 14.22
C PHE A 211 3.53 16.19 15.53
N GLY A 212 4.37 15.92 16.54
CA GLY A 212 3.94 15.33 17.80
C GLY A 212 3.44 13.88 17.66
N ILE A 213 3.83 13.19 16.59
CA ILE A 213 3.53 11.79 16.33
C ILE A 213 4.59 10.96 17.04
N LYS A 214 4.18 10.09 17.98
CA LYS A 214 5.10 9.14 18.60
C LYS A 214 5.62 8.14 17.57
N GLN A 215 6.82 7.60 17.78
CA GLN A 215 7.31 6.51 16.95
C GLN A 215 6.46 5.26 17.17
N TRP A 216 5.53 5.02 16.24
CA TRP A 216 4.59 3.92 16.31
C TRP A 216 5.27 2.54 16.40
N SER A 217 6.49 2.40 15.86
CA SER A 217 7.20 1.13 15.82
C SER A 217 7.50 0.60 17.22
N HIS A 218 7.84 1.47 18.17
CA HIS A 218 8.13 1.06 19.54
C HIS A 218 6.87 0.63 20.31
N GLU A 219 5.78 1.39 20.21
CA GLU A 219 4.52 1.06 20.90
C GLU A 219 3.85 -0.20 20.33
N VAL A 220 3.97 -0.42 19.02
CA VAL A 220 3.51 -1.64 18.36
C VAL A 220 4.40 -2.83 18.71
N GLU A 221 5.73 -2.64 18.83
CA GLU A 221 6.66 -3.69 19.25
C GLU A 221 6.36 -4.20 20.67
N GLU A 222 6.20 -3.31 21.65
CA GLU A 222 5.93 -3.70 23.04
C GLU A 222 4.66 -4.54 23.16
N ARG A 223 3.58 -4.13 22.50
CA ARG A 223 2.30 -4.87 22.49
C ARG A 223 2.36 -6.26 21.83
N TRP A 224 3.32 -6.51 20.94
CA TRP A 224 3.39 -7.75 20.14
C TRP A 224 4.48 -8.72 20.59
N THR A 225 5.35 -8.30 21.51
CA THR A 225 6.33 -9.17 22.17
C THR A 225 5.82 -9.80 23.47
N GLU A 226 4.69 -9.34 24.02
CA GLU A 226 3.98 -9.92 25.17
C GLU A 226 3.06 -11.10 24.76
#